data_AF-A0A9E0Y177-F1
#
_entry.id   AF-A0A9E0Y177-F1
#
_cell.length_a   1.000
_cell.length_b   1.000
_cell.length_c   1.000
_cell.angle_alpha   90.00
_cell.angle_beta   90.00
_cell.angle_gamma   90.00
#
_symmetry.space_group_name_H-M   'P 1'
#
loop_
_entity.id
_entity.type
_entity.pdbx_description
1 polymer ?
#
loop_
_entity_poly.entity_id
_entity_poly.type
_entity_poly.pdbx_seq_one_letter_code
_entity_poly.pdbx_strand_id
1 'polypeptide(L)' 'HVVPGYPFVPHDELPGPGQAFIVSFISQRGTGDRIAAYLVSRGLVEGEDFILAA' A
#
# COMPACT_ATOMS: atom_id res chain seq x y z
N HIS A 1 13.57 0.75 -6.42
CA HIS A 1 14.15 1.90 -7.17
C HIS A 1 13.44 3.16 -6.71
N VAL A 2 14.19 4.22 -6.40
CA VAL A 2 13.65 5.53 -6.02
C VAL A 2 13.24 6.26 -7.31
N VAL A 3 12.06 6.88 -7.35
CA VAL A 3 11.64 7.71 -8.49
C VAL A 3 12.13 9.14 -8.24
N PRO A 4 12.90 9.75 -9.15
CA PRO A 4 13.36 11.13 -8.96
C PRO A 4 12.21 12.10 -8.70
N GLY A 5 12.32 12.91 -7.65
CA GLY A 5 11.29 13.86 -7.23
C GLY A 5 10.21 13.30 -6.32
N TYR A 6 10.20 12.00 -6.04
CA TYR A 6 9.25 11.38 -5.11
C TYR A 6 9.97 10.70 -3.94
N PRO A 7 9.53 10.94 -2.70
CA PRO A 7 10.09 10.25 -1.55
C PRO A 7 9.81 8.75 -1.66
N PHE A 8 10.84 7.94 -1.40
CA PHE A 8 10.64 6.51 -1.18
C PHE A 8 10.30 6.30 0.29
N VAL A 9 9.12 5.72 0.54
CA VAL A 9 8.67 5.35 1.88
C VAL A 9 8.76 3.83 2.03
N PRO A 10 9.56 3.31 2.97
CA PRO A 10 9.54 1.90 3.33
C PRO A 10 8.14 1.43 3.73
N HIS A 11 7.80 0.17 3.44
CA HIS A 11 6.45 -0.36 3.69
C HIS A 11 6.08 -0.41 5.18
N ASP A 12 7.07 -0.46 6.08
CA ASP A 12 6.92 -0.40 7.54
C ASP A 12 6.80 1.04 8.08
N GLU A 13 7.10 2.05 7.26
CA GLU A 13 6.91 3.47 7.57
C GLU A 13 5.68 4.07 6.88
N LEU A 14 4.81 3.23 6.31
CA LEU A 14 3.58 3.70 5.69
C LEU A 14 2.71 4.49 6.67
N PRO A 15 2.10 5.61 6.22
CA PRO A 15 1.16 6.38 7.03
C PRO A 15 0.03 5.52 7.57
N GLY A 16 -0.47 5.88 8.75
CA GLY A 16 -1.62 5.22 9.37
C GLY A 16 -2.96 5.60 8.71
N PRO A 17 -4.07 5.03 9.20
CA PRO A 17 -5.41 5.28 8.67
C PRO A 17 -5.76 6.77 8.60
N GLY A 18 -6.37 7.19 7.49
CA GLY A 18 -6.77 8.58 7.23
C GLY A 18 -5.64 9.58 6.98
N GLN A 19 -4.36 9.16 7.01
CA GLN A 19 -3.22 10.05 6.77
C GLN A 19 -2.81 10.12 5.30
N ALA A 20 -3.06 9.05 4.54
CA ALA A 20 -2.78 8.97 3.12
C ALA A 20 -3.68 7.92 2.45
N PHE A 21 -3.82 8.01 1.12
CA PHE A 21 -4.47 6.98 0.31
C PHE A 21 -3.41 6.20 -0.48
N ILE A 22 -3.33 4.89 -0.26
CA ILE A 22 -2.29 4.02 -0.83
C ILE A 22 -2.82 3.33 -2.08
N VAL A 23 -2.12 3.51 -3.20
CA VAL A 23 -2.39 2.76 -4.44
C VAL A 23 -1.27 1.74 -4.64
N SER A 24 -1.59 0.46 -4.46
CA SER A 24 -0.62 -0.61 -4.66
C SER A 24 -0.75 -1.19 -6.05
N PHE A 25 0.24 -0.94 -6.91
CA PHE A 25 0.34 -1.54 -8.24
C PHE A 25 0.90 -2.97 -8.15
N ILE A 26 0.08 -3.97 -8.48
CA ILE A 26 0.45 -5.39 -8.40
C ILE A 26 0.42 -6.04 -9.77
N SER A 27 1.57 -6.50 -10.25
CA SER A 27 1.73 -7.15 -11.55
C SER A 27 1.66 -8.68 -11.51
N GLN A 28 1.59 -9.29 -10.31
CA GLN A 28 1.65 -10.74 -10.13
C GLN A 28 0.45 -11.27 -9.34
N ARG A 29 -0.25 -12.28 -9.91
CA ARG A 29 -1.32 -13.01 -9.21
C ARG A 29 -0.77 -13.67 -7.94
N GLY A 30 -1.47 -13.47 -6.82
CA GLY A 30 -1.10 -13.98 -5.48
C GLY A 30 -0.30 -13.01 -4.61
N THR A 31 0.30 -11.97 -5.18
CA THR A 31 0.97 -10.91 -4.40
C THR A 31 -0.05 -9.94 -3.79
N GLY A 32 -1.19 -9.74 -4.46
CA GLY A 32 -2.27 -8.87 -3.98
C GLY A 32 -2.76 -9.25 -2.59
N ASP A 33 -3.11 -10.52 -2.37
CA ASP A 33 -3.61 -11.01 -1.07
C ASP A 33 -2.62 -10.78 0.07
N ARG A 34 -1.31 -10.92 -0.21
CA ARG A 34 -0.25 -10.68 0.79
C ARG A 34 -0.12 -9.20 1.13
N ILE A 35 -0.23 -8.32 0.14
CA ILE A 35 -0.19 -6.88 0.36
C ILE A 35 -1.44 -6.42 1.10
N ALA A 36 -2.62 -6.88 0.69
CA ALA A 36 -3.87 -6.59 1.39
C ALA A 36 -3.81 -7.03 2.85
N ALA A 37 -3.38 -8.27 3.12
CA ALA A 37 -3.23 -8.79 4.48
C ALA A 37 -2.24 -7.96 5.31
N TYR A 38 -1.13 -7.53 4.71
CA TYR A 38 -0.17 -6.66 5.38
C TYR A 38 -0.76 -5.29 5.74
N LEU A 39 -1.43 -4.62 4.79
CA LEU A 39 -2.03 -3.30 5.02
C LEU A 39 -3.17 -3.38 6.06
N VAL A 40 -4.00 -4.41 6.01
CA VAL A 40 -5.04 -4.67 7.02
C VAL A 40 -4.42 -4.92 8.39
N SER A 41 -3.30 -5.64 8.48
CA SER A 41 -2.61 -5.87 9.76
C SER A 41 -2.07 -4.58 10.39
N ARG A 42 -1.93 -3.51 9.60
CA ARG A 42 -1.55 -2.16 10.03
C ARG A 42 -2.75 -1.29 10.44
N GLY A 43 -3.97 -1.83 10.34
CA GLY A 43 -5.21 -1.12 10.65
C GLY A 43 -5.79 -0.33 9.48
N LEU A 44 -5.26 -0.46 8.27
CA LEU A 44 -5.76 0.21 7.08
C LEU A 44 -6.96 -0.55 6.49
N VAL A 45 -7.94 0.17 5.98
CA VAL A 45 -9.17 -0.40 5.41
C VAL A 45 -9.14 -0.33 3.88
N GLU A 46 -9.39 -1.45 3.20
CA GLU A 46 -9.47 -1.49 1.75
C GLU A 46 -10.70 -0.69 1.26
N GLY A 47 -10.51 0.13 0.23
CA GLY A 47 -11.53 1.04 -0.30
C GLY A 47 -11.62 2.38 0.43
N GLU A 48 -11.05 2.51 1.64
CA GLU A 48 -10.99 3.76 2.40
C GLU A 48 -9.56 4.32 2.44
N ASP A 49 -8.60 3.51 2.90
CA ASP A 49 -7.20 3.90 3.04
C ASP A 49 -6.33 3.40 1.88
N PHE A 50 -6.73 2.33 1.20
CA PHE A 50 -5.96 1.78 0.08
C PHE A 50 -6.79 1.06 -0.97
N ILE A 51 -6.22 0.93 -2.17
CA ILE A 51 -6.70 0.03 -3.22
C ILE A 51 -5.55 -0.80 -3.82
N LEU A 52 -5.91 -1.98 -4.31
CA LEU A 52 -5.05 -2.82 -5.12
C LEU A 52 -5.32 -2.57 -6.61
N ALA A 53 -4.37 -1.97 -7.31
CA ALA A 53 -4.44 -1.70 -8.75
C ALA A 53 -3.79 -2.85 -9.53
N ALA A 54 -4.57 -3.45 -10.45
CA ALA A 54 -4.16 -4.55 -11.32
C ALA A 54 -3.50 -4.09 -12.63
#